data_AF-A0A2V2BW74-F1
#
_entry.id   AF-A0A2V2BW74-F1
#
_cell.length_a   1.000
_cell.length_b   1.000
_cell.length_c   1.000
_cell.angle_alpha   90.00
_cell.angle_beta   90.00
_cell.angle_gamma   90.00
#
_symmetry.space_group_name_H-M   'P 1'
#
loop_
_entity.id
_entity.type
_entity.pdbx_description
1 polymer ?
#
loop_
_entity_poly.entity_id
_entity_poly.type
_entity_poly.pdbx_seq_one_letter_code
_entity_poly.pdbx_strand_id
1 'polypeptide(L)' 'MTKPKYRRLTYDDRRVIENMCKAKKTQSEIANAIGVSQSTISRELSRNRVEGVYTHGRA' A
#
# COMPACT_ATOMS: atom_id res chain seq x y z
N MET A 1 -10.89 22.02 -5.87
CA MET A 1 -9.55 21.43 -5.72
C MET A 1 -9.54 20.04 -6.35
N THR A 2 -8.84 19.84 -7.46
CA THR A 2 -8.62 18.51 -8.03
C THR A 2 -7.62 17.76 -7.15
N LYS A 3 -7.92 16.51 -6.77
CA LYS A 3 -6.95 15.69 -6.03
C LYS A 3 -5.70 15.53 -6.90
N PRO A 4 -4.48 15.68 -6.34
CA PRO A 4 -3.27 15.50 -7.12
C PRO A 4 -3.28 14.11 -7.76
N LYS A 5 -3.00 14.06 -9.07
CA LYS A 5 -3.00 12.82 -9.87
C LYS A 5 -2.07 11.75 -9.29
N TYR A 6 -1.03 12.19 -8.57
CA TYR A 6 -0.05 11.34 -7.91
C TYR A 6 0.19 11.86 -6.49
N ARG A 7 0.02 11.00 -5.49
CA ARG A 7 0.39 11.25 -4.10
C ARG A 7 1.40 10.19 -3.67
N ARG A 8 2.40 10.58 -2.87
CA ARG A 8 3.30 9.62 -2.22
C ARG A 8 2.59 8.94 -1.05
N LEU A 9 2.85 7.65 -0.87
CA LEU A 9 2.42 6.94 0.33
C LEU A 9 3.14 7.54 1.55
N THR A 10 2.38 7.88 2.58
CA THR A 10 2.93 8.32 3.86
C THR A 10 3.41 7.12 4.67
N TYR A 11 4.01 7.37 5.83
CA TYR A 11 4.32 6.32 6.78
C TYR A 11 3.05 5.61 7.26
N ASP A 12 2.00 6.37 7.57
CA ASP A 12 0.70 5.82 8.03
C ASP A 12 0.02 4.99 6.96
N ASP A 13 0.04 5.43 5.70
CA ASP A 13 -0.47 4.62 4.57
C ASP A 13 0.21 3.25 4.54
N ARG A 14 1.54 3.21 4.70
CA ARG A 14 2.30 1.96 4.67
C ARG A 14 2.04 1.07 5.89
N ARG A 15 1.78 1.65 7.08
CA ARG A 15 1.30 0.89 8.25
C ARG A 15 -0.05 0.24 7.98
N VAL A 16 -0.97 0.97 7.34
CA VAL A 16 -2.27 0.41 6.94
C VAL A 16 -2.10 -0.73 5.94
N ILE A 17 -1.26 -0.54 4.91
CA ILE A 17 -0.94 -1.59 3.94
C ILE A 17 -0.41 -2.84 4.65
N GLU A 18 0.53 -2.70 5.59
CA GLU A 18 1.09 -3.84 6.30
C GLU A 18 0.05 -4.60 7.13
N ASN A 19 -0.76 -3.89 7.91
CA ASN A 19 -1.83 -4.49 8.71
C ASN A 19 -2.85 -5.21 7.84
N MET A 20 -3.23 -4.63 6.70
CA MET A 20 -4.18 -5.23 5.78
C MET A 20 -3.58 -6.43 5.02
N CYS A 21 -2.30 -6.40 4.67
CA CYS A 21 -1.60 -7.57 4.13
C CYS A 21 -1.57 -8.72 5.14
N LYS A 22 -1.31 -8.44 6.42
CA LYS A 22 -1.39 -9.43 7.51
C LYS A 22 -2.80 -9.99 7.66
N ALA A 23 -3.83 -9.17 7.46
CA ALA A 23 -5.23 -9.56 7.41
C ALA A 23 -5.66 -10.25 6.10
N LYS A 24 -4.72 -10.59 5.20
CA LYS A 24 -4.95 -11.24 3.90
C LYS A 24 -5.92 -10.49 2.98
N LYS A 25 -5.99 -9.16 3.10
CA LYS A 25 -6.79 -8.31 2.21
C LYS A 25 -6.20 -8.25 0.81
N THR A 26 -7.08 -8.11 -0.17
CA THR A 26 -6.69 -7.94 -1.58
C THR A 26 -6.11 -6.56 -1.83
N GLN A 27 -5.30 -6.41 -2.88
CA GLN A 27 -4.71 -5.12 -3.23
C GLN A 27 -5.77 -4.05 -3.53
N SER A 28 -6.93 -4.45 -4.07
CA SER A 28 -8.06 -3.56 -4.33
C SER A 28 -8.72 -3.06 -3.04
N GLU A 29 -8.92 -3.93 -2.05
CA GLU A 29 -9.42 -3.52 -0.73
C GLU A 29 -8.47 -2.55 -0.04
N ILE A 30 -7.16 -2.82 -0.11
CA ILE A 30 -6.11 -1.95 0.45
C ILE A 30 -6.13 -0.58 -0.24
N ALA A 31 -6.22 -0.56 -1.57
CA ALA A 31 -6.27 0.65 -2.37
C ALA A 31 -7.48 1.52 -2.02
N ASN A 32 -8.65 0.90 -1.88
CA ASN A 32 -9.88 1.57 -1.48
C ASN A 32 -9.79 2.14 -0.06
N ALA A 33 -9.16 1.43 0.88
CA ALA A 33 -9.02 1.88 2.26
C ALA A 33 -8.17 3.15 2.41
N ILE A 34 -7.11 3.31 1.61
CA ILE A 34 -6.20 4.47 1.69
C ILE A 34 -6.39 5.49 0.56
N GLY A 35 -7.34 5.23 -0.35
CA GLY A 35 -7.70 6.15 -1.44
C GLY A 35 -6.64 6.29 -2.54
N VAL A 36 -5.97 5.20 -2.92
CA VAL A 36 -5.00 5.16 -4.02
C VAL A 36 -5.43 4.16 -5.09
N SER A 37 -4.69 4.08 -6.20
CA SER A 37 -4.94 3.03 -7.21
C SER A 37 -4.42 1.67 -6.74
N GLN A 38 -5.07 0.59 -7.15
CA GLN A 38 -4.54 -0.77 -6.95
C GLN A 38 -3.14 -0.94 -7.56
N SER A 39 -2.86 -0.27 -8.69
CA SER A 39 -1.51 -0.25 -9.29
C SER A 39 -0.45 0.41 -8.40
N THR A 40 -0.84 1.34 -7.53
CA THR A 40 0.07 1.94 -6.52
C THR A 40 0.43 0.89 -5.47
N ILE A 41 -0.56 0.14 -4.98
CA ILE A 41 -0.35 -0.96 -4.03
C ILE A 41 0.54 -2.04 -4.64
N SER A 42 0.26 -2.47 -5.88
CA SER A 42 1.08 -3.48 -6.56
C SER A 42 2.55 -3.10 -6.63
N ARG A 43 2.86 -1.83 -6.96
CA ARG A 43 4.24 -1.34 -7.03
C ARG A 43 4.90 -1.29 -5.65
N GLU A 44 4.17 -0.80 -4.65
CA GLU A 44 4.66 -0.76 -3.26
C GLU A 44 5.00 -2.16 -2.75
N LEU A 45 4.08 -3.11 -2.92
CA LEU A 45 4.31 -4.51 -2.53
C LEU A 45 5.49 -5.12 -3.30
N SER A 46 5.62 -4.86 -4.61
CA SER A 46 6.75 -5.41 -5.37
C SER A 46 8.12 -4.92 -4.91
N ARG A 47 8.19 -3.70 -4.36
CA ARG A 47 9.45 -3.10 -3.90
C ARG A 47 9.86 -3.56 -2.51
N ASN A 48 8.87 -3.79 -1.63
CA ASN A 48 9.08 -3.96 -0.20
C ASN A 48 8.67 -5.35 0.33
N ARG A 49 8.43 -6.31 -0.56
CA ARG A 49 8.13 -7.71 -0.21
C ARG A 49 9.37 -8.58 -0.30
N VAL A 50 9.73 -9.21 0.81
CA VAL A 50 10.83 -10.19 0.91
C VAL A 50 10.22 -11.50 1.36
N GLU A 51 10.50 -12.60 0.66
CA GLU A 51 9.99 -13.95 1.00
C GLU A 51 8.46 -14.01 1.19
N GLY A 52 7.71 -13.19 0.45
CA GLY A 52 6.26 -13.15 0.55
C GLY A 52 5.70 -12.31 1.71
N VAL A 53 6.56 -11.73 2.55
CA VAL A 53 6.17 -10.83 3.64
C VAL A 53 6.42 -9.39 3.24
N TYR A 54 5.38 -8.56 3.32
CA TYR A 54 5.51 -7.11 3.17
C TYR A 54 5.79 -6.48 4.53
N THR A 55 6.80 -5.62 4.61
CA THR A 55 7.15 -4.86 5.82
C THR A 55 7.30 -3.39 5.49
N HIS A 56 6.63 -2.51 6.24
CA HIS A 56 6.65 -1.07 5.97
C HIS A 56 7.96 -0.38 6.41
N GLY A 57 8.84 -1.07 7.14
CA GLY A 57 10.09 -0.53 7.69
C GLY A 57 11.25 -0.43 6.70
N ARG A 58 11.09 -0.89 5.46
CA ARG A 58 12.11 -0.84 4.39
C ARG A 58 11.85 0.24 3.32
N ALA A 59 10.78 1.03 3.46
CA ALA A 59 10.19 1.86 2.40
C ALA A 59 10.43 3.37 2.55
#